data_AF-A0A9D8XUD5-F1
#
_entry.id   AF-A0A9D8XUD5-F1
#
_cell.length_a   1.000
_cell.length_b   1.000
_cell.length_c   1.000
_cell.angle_alpha   90.00
_cell.angle_beta   90.00
_cell.angle_gamma   90.00
#
_symmetry.space_group_name_H-M   'P 1'
#
loop_
_entity.id
_entity.type
_entity.pdbx_description
1 polymer ?
#
loop_
_entity_poly.entity_id
_entity_poly.type
_entity_poly.pdbx_seq_one_letter_code
_entity_poly.pdbx_strand_id
1 'polypeptide(L)'
;MLDSEKRLYVAHSDKPLFVVPKMANRHGLIAGATGTGKTVSLQVLAESFSELGVPCFMADMKGDLSGIYKKGELTKFIEKRQNEFGVQFDFQPFPARFFDVYGEQGHPLRVSVKEFGVILFSRIMDLTDTQEGVLNAVFRIAEDKGMPLIDLKDLRSMLNFVGQNAKEFQTDYGNISSASVGAIQRNLLALEGQGGDLFFGEPAFDVMDFIQMDGGKGVVNILAADKLYNSPKLYSAFLMWLLTSLYSKLPEVGDMDKPKFIFFFDEAHLLFDDASKVLMEQIEKVVRLIRSKGVGVYFITQNPMDIPEDILGQLGNKVQHALRAFTPKDQKAVKAVSQTFRKNDSFDTEKAILELETGEALISFLDEKGAPSVVERAKMLCPQGQIGPLTAEERKVAIESSALYGVYEKVRDRESAHEILQEEEARRKREEARLEEEKKREMEREKEEKASRNSKKSSSKSSAKTSSSPLWNLAAKVLTSVGRSLGTALINKLTKKR
;
A
#
# COMPACT_ATOMS: atom_id res chain seq x y z
N MET A 1 29.48 12.77 -10.63
CA MET A 1 28.59 13.19 -9.53
C MET A 1 29.19 13.02 -8.14
N LEU A 2 30.29 12.27 -7.99
CA LEU A 2 30.98 12.13 -6.71
C LEU A 2 32.30 12.89 -6.74
N ASP A 3 32.73 13.44 -5.61
CA ASP A 3 34.10 13.93 -5.46
C ASP A 3 35.07 12.81 -5.04
N SER A 4 36.34 13.17 -4.80
CA SER A 4 37.37 12.22 -4.37
C SER A 4 37.09 11.57 -3.00
N GLU A 5 36.27 12.21 -2.17
CA GLU A 5 35.85 11.70 -0.86
C GLU A 5 34.49 10.96 -0.94
N LYS A 6 34.00 10.71 -2.16
CA LYS A 6 32.70 10.08 -2.45
C LYS A 6 31.49 10.86 -1.97
N ARG A 7 31.62 12.17 -1.70
CA ARG A 7 30.48 13.04 -1.40
C ARG A 7 29.71 13.35 -2.67
N LEU A 8 28.39 13.46 -2.56
CA LEU A 8 27.51 13.64 -3.71
C LEU A 8 27.47 15.11 -4.08
N TYR A 9 28.02 15.48 -5.23
CA TYR A 9 27.93 16.83 -5.77
C TYR A 9 26.54 17.05 -6.38
N VAL A 10 25.72 17.88 -5.73
CA VAL A 10 24.28 18.00 -6.06
C VAL A 10 23.91 19.38 -6.59
N ALA A 11 24.63 20.43 -6.17
CA ALA A 11 24.34 21.81 -6.56
C ALA A 11 25.59 22.68 -6.45
N HIS A 12 25.57 23.86 -7.07
CA HIS A 12 26.70 24.79 -7.09
C HIS A 12 26.25 26.22 -6.74
N SER A 13 26.94 26.84 -5.79
CA SER A 13 26.85 28.28 -5.46
C SER A 13 28.11 28.99 -5.97
N ASP A 14 28.78 29.76 -5.11
CA ASP A 14 30.20 30.11 -5.24
C ASP A 14 31.14 28.89 -5.18
N LYS A 15 30.65 27.77 -4.62
CA LYS A 15 31.37 26.53 -4.45
C LYS A 15 30.45 25.32 -4.69
N PRO A 16 31.01 24.14 -4.98
CA PRO A 16 30.25 22.91 -5.00
C PRO A 16 29.60 22.60 -3.63
N LEU A 17 28.32 22.23 -3.65
CA LEU A 17 27.58 21.79 -2.47
C LEU A 17 27.37 20.28 -2.53
N PHE A 18 27.68 19.62 -1.41
CA PHE A 18 27.71 18.17 -1.33
C PHE A 18 26.74 17.62 -0.29
N VAL A 19 26.12 16.48 -0.59
CA VAL A 19 25.53 15.62 0.43
C VAL A 19 26.61 14.67 0.94
N VAL A 20 26.80 14.66 2.26
CA VAL A 20 27.71 13.74 2.95
C VAL A 20 27.06 12.35 3.03
N PRO A 21 27.67 11.30 2.45
CA PRO A 21 27.05 9.96 2.37
C PRO A 21 26.61 9.39 3.71
N LYS A 22 27.47 9.43 4.73
CA LYS A 22 27.16 8.95 6.09
C LYS A 22 26.01 9.72 6.78
N MET A 23 25.64 10.90 6.26
CA MET A 23 24.54 11.72 6.77
C MET A 23 23.27 11.61 5.93
N ALA A 24 23.28 10.86 4.83
CA ALA A 24 22.15 10.75 3.93
C ALA A 24 20.96 9.94 4.52
N ASN A 25 21.20 9.10 5.53
CA ASN A 25 20.11 8.42 6.26
C ASN A 25 19.40 9.33 7.27
N ARG A 26 19.87 10.56 7.52
CA ARG A 26 19.18 11.56 8.35
C ARG A 26 18.07 12.31 7.60
N HIS A 27 17.48 11.61 6.64
CA HIS A 27 16.33 12.04 5.84
C HIS A 27 16.58 13.34 5.06
N GLY A 28 15.60 13.74 4.25
CA GLY A 28 15.66 14.99 3.54
C GLY A 28 14.33 15.50 3.01
N LEU A 29 14.36 16.73 2.52
CA LEU A 29 13.23 17.46 1.98
C LEU A 29 13.63 18.09 0.64
N ILE A 30 12.80 17.88 -0.39
CA ILE A 30 12.83 18.64 -1.65
C ILE A 30 11.49 19.33 -1.80
N ALA A 31 11.46 20.66 -1.69
CA ALA A 31 10.21 21.40 -1.71
C ALA A 31 10.22 22.55 -2.72
N GLY A 32 9.04 23.04 -3.11
CA GLY A 32 8.88 24.18 -4.00
C GLY A 32 7.70 24.04 -4.96
N ALA A 33 7.30 25.11 -5.63
CA ALA A 33 6.15 25.11 -6.52
C ALA A 33 6.32 24.16 -7.74
N THR A 34 5.24 23.90 -8.47
CA THR A 34 5.30 23.11 -9.71
C THR A 34 6.15 23.80 -10.77
N GLY A 35 6.99 23.02 -11.46
CA GLY A 35 7.88 23.52 -12.54
C GLY A 35 9.15 24.23 -12.08
N THR A 36 9.47 24.23 -10.78
CA THR A 36 10.65 24.95 -10.26
C THR A 36 11.95 24.13 -10.29
N GLY A 37 11.87 22.81 -10.46
CA GLY A 37 13.05 21.94 -10.56
C GLY A 37 13.12 20.77 -9.57
N LYS A 38 12.04 20.50 -8.82
CA LYS A 38 11.97 19.38 -7.85
C LYS A 38 12.33 18.03 -8.47
N THR A 39 11.69 17.65 -9.58
CA THR A 39 11.90 16.37 -10.27
C THR A 39 13.36 16.19 -10.71
N VAL A 40 13.97 17.25 -11.26
CA VAL A 40 15.40 17.24 -11.64
C VAL A 40 16.29 17.07 -10.41
N SER A 41 15.94 17.70 -9.28
CA SER A 41 16.71 17.58 -8.03
C SER A 41 16.63 16.17 -7.43
N LEU A 42 15.43 15.58 -7.46
CA LEU A 42 15.20 14.19 -7.09
C LEU A 42 16.06 13.27 -7.97
N GLN A 43 16.02 13.46 -9.29
CA GLN A 43 16.79 12.67 -10.25
C GLN A 43 18.30 12.79 -9.99
N VAL A 44 18.84 14.00 -9.83
CA VAL A 44 20.27 14.22 -9.51
C VAL A 44 20.69 13.49 -8.23
N LEU A 45 19.86 13.54 -7.18
CA LEU A 45 20.13 12.82 -5.94
C LEU A 45 20.08 11.30 -6.15
N ALA A 46 19.06 10.79 -6.83
CA ALA A 46 18.91 9.37 -7.10
C ALA A 46 20.07 8.81 -7.95
N GLU A 47 20.47 9.53 -9.00
CA GLU A 47 21.63 9.21 -9.84
C GLU A 47 22.93 9.24 -9.02
N SER A 48 23.09 10.23 -8.14
CA SER A 48 24.27 10.33 -7.28
C SER A 48 24.36 9.19 -6.26
N PHE A 49 23.22 8.78 -5.68
CA PHE A 49 23.16 7.60 -4.81
C PHE A 49 23.40 6.30 -5.58
N SER A 50 22.81 6.17 -6.76
CA SER A 50 23.05 5.02 -7.65
C SER A 50 24.55 4.92 -7.98
N GLU A 51 25.21 6.02 -8.37
CA GLU A 51 26.65 6.06 -8.65
C GLU A 51 27.50 5.67 -7.42
N LEU A 52 27.05 6.03 -6.22
CA LEU A 52 27.68 5.63 -4.95
C LEU A 52 27.46 4.13 -4.63
N GLY A 53 26.63 3.42 -5.38
CA GLY A 53 26.24 2.04 -5.09
C GLY A 53 25.19 1.94 -3.99
N VAL A 54 24.28 2.92 -3.91
CA VAL A 54 23.15 2.95 -2.96
C VAL A 54 21.85 2.80 -3.76
N PRO A 55 21.13 1.67 -3.61
CA PRO A 55 19.85 1.48 -4.29
C PRO A 55 18.80 2.45 -3.76
N CYS A 56 17.90 2.86 -4.64
CA CYS A 56 16.89 3.87 -4.34
C CYS A 56 15.50 3.35 -4.70
N PHE A 57 14.47 3.83 -4.01
CA PHE A 57 13.07 3.70 -4.42
C PHE A 57 12.47 5.08 -4.65
N MET A 58 11.69 5.22 -5.72
CA MET A 58 10.92 6.43 -6.01
C MET A 58 9.51 6.08 -6.46
N ALA A 59 8.53 6.78 -5.92
CA ALA A 59 7.16 6.73 -6.42
C ALA A 59 6.97 7.81 -7.48
N ASP A 60 6.81 7.41 -8.74
CA ASP A 60 6.70 8.32 -9.88
C ASP A 60 5.22 8.62 -10.17
N MET A 61 4.72 9.70 -9.57
CA MET A 61 3.33 10.15 -9.70
C MET A 61 3.03 10.80 -11.05
N LYS A 62 4.06 11.34 -11.71
CA LYS A 62 3.93 12.10 -12.97
C LYS A 62 4.37 11.30 -14.19
N GLY A 63 5.10 10.21 -14.00
CA GLY A 63 5.69 9.39 -15.07
C GLY A 63 7.03 9.94 -15.59
N ASP A 64 7.56 11.00 -14.99
CA ASP A 64 8.67 11.78 -15.51
C ASP A 64 10.06 11.22 -15.15
N LEU A 65 10.13 10.22 -14.25
CA LEU A 65 11.40 9.71 -13.73
C LEU A 65 11.94 8.50 -14.48
N SER A 66 11.12 7.89 -15.33
CA SER A 66 11.49 6.66 -16.03
C SER A 66 12.69 6.80 -16.99
N GLY A 67 12.95 7.99 -17.52
CA GLY A 67 14.07 8.26 -18.43
C GLY A 67 15.44 8.00 -17.82
N ILE A 68 15.59 7.93 -16.50
CA ILE A 68 16.87 7.65 -15.84
C ILE A 68 17.54 6.34 -16.32
N TYR A 69 16.75 5.40 -16.86
CA TYR A 69 17.21 4.16 -17.49
C TYR A 69 18.05 4.38 -18.76
N LYS A 70 17.92 5.55 -19.40
CA LYS A 70 18.64 5.90 -20.62
C LYS A 70 19.67 6.99 -20.36
N LYS A 71 20.68 7.00 -21.23
CA LYS A 71 21.69 8.07 -21.30
C LYS A 71 21.02 9.40 -21.64
N GLY A 72 21.35 10.45 -20.89
CA GLY A 72 20.91 11.81 -21.19
C GLY A 72 21.58 12.40 -22.44
N GLU A 73 21.11 13.58 -22.84
CA GLU A 73 21.59 14.27 -24.03
C GLU A 73 22.04 15.70 -23.71
N LEU A 74 23.03 16.19 -24.46
CA LEU A 74 23.50 17.57 -24.30
C LEU A 74 22.46 18.53 -24.88
N THR A 75 21.82 19.29 -24.00
CA THR A 75 20.95 20.41 -24.38
C THR A 75 21.67 21.73 -24.15
N LYS A 76 21.22 22.81 -24.80
CA LYS A 76 21.75 24.17 -24.56
C LYS A 76 21.68 24.58 -23.09
N PHE A 77 20.67 24.10 -22.36
CA PHE A 77 20.53 24.34 -20.92
C PHE A 77 21.62 23.63 -20.12
N ILE A 78 21.87 22.36 -20.41
CA ILE A 78 22.90 21.56 -19.71
C ILE A 78 24.30 22.07 -20.05
N GLU A 79 24.57 22.40 -21.31
CA GLU A 79 25.83 22.98 -21.75
C GLU A 79 26.13 24.30 -21.02
N LYS A 80 25.14 25.20 -20.92
CA LYS A 80 25.27 26.44 -20.14
C LYS A 80 25.59 26.15 -18.67
N ARG A 81 24.91 25.17 -18.06
CA ARG A 81 25.11 24.80 -16.66
C ARG A 81 26.49 24.19 -16.40
N GLN A 82 26.96 23.32 -17.29
CA GLN A 82 28.30 22.74 -17.25
C GLN A 82 29.39 23.82 -17.32
N ASN A 83 29.26 24.76 -18.26
CA ASN A 83 30.18 25.89 -18.40
C ASN A 83 30.17 26.81 -17.17
N GLU A 84 28.98 27.13 -16.64
CA GLU A 84 28.84 27.97 -15.45
C GLU A 84 29.53 27.34 -14.22
N PHE A 85 29.43 26.03 -14.07
CA PHE A 85 29.97 25.31 -12.92
C PHE A 85 31.45 24.90 -13.11
N GLY A 86 31.99 25.08 -14.32
CA GLY A 86 33.32 24.58 -14.68
C GLY A 86 33.42 23.06 -14.62
N VAL A 87 32.33 22.34 -14.89
CA VAL A 87 32.30 20.86 -14.85
C VAL A 87 31.92 20.29 -16.19
N GLN A 88 32.63 19.24 -16.60
CA GLN A 88 32.24 18.40 -17.72
C GLN A 88 32.03 16.98 -17.22
N PHE A 89 30.97 16.34 -17.72
CA PHE A 89 30.67 14.95 -17.42
C PHE A 89 30.05 14.27 -18.62
N ASP A 90 30.28 12.98 -18.73
CA ASP A 90 29.62 12.14 -19.71
C ASP A 90 28.21 11.77 -19.25
N PHE A 91 27.25 11.85 -20.17
CA PHE A 91 25.93 11.27 -19.94
C PHE A 91 26.04 9.75 -19.90
N GLN A 92 25.25 9.13 -19.03
CA GLN A 92 25.23 7.69 -18.84
C GLN A 92 23.86 7.23 -18.33
N PRO A 93 23.43 5.99 -18.65
CA PRO A 93 22.24 5.41 -18.05
C PRO A 93 22.52 5.00 -16.61
N PHE A 94 21.45 4.82 -15.83
CA PHE A 94 21.49 4.19 -14.52
C PHE A 94 20.61 2.93 -14.50
N PRO A 95 21.03 1.88 -13.77
CA PRO A 95 20.22 0.67 -13.68
C PRO A 95 18.90 1.00 -13.00
N ALA A 96 17.80 0.76 -13.70
CA ALA A 96 16.46 1.05 -13.20
C ALA A 96 15.53 -0.15 -13.38
N ARG A 97 14.60 -0.32 -12.44
CA ARG A 97 13.54 -1.34 -12.48
C ARG A 97 12.19 -0.68 -12.26
N PHE A 98 11.20 -1.11 -13.03
CA PHE A 98 9.87 -0.52 -13.01
C PHE A 98 8.89 -1.44 -12.31
N PHE A 99 8.08 -0.88 -11.43
CA PHE A 99 7.10 -1.58 -10.61
C PHE A 99 5.73 -0.94 -10.74
N ASP A 100 4.68 -1.72 -10.51
CA ASP A 100 3.30 -1.23 -10.56
C ASP A 100 2.42 -2.10 -9.64
N VAL A 101 1.57 -1.48 -8.83
CA VAL A 101 0.59 -2.21 -8.01
C VAL A 101 -0.50 -2.86 -8.88
N TYR A 102 -0.85 -2.22 -10.00
CA TYR A 102 -1.85 -2.72 -10.94
C TYR A 102 -1.26 -3.72 -11.96
N GLY A 103 0.07 -3.80 -12.07
CA GLY A 103 0.79 -4.71 -12.96
C GLY A 103 0.72 -4.36 -14.45
N GLU A 104 0.43 -3.10 -14.81
CA GLU A 104 0.32 -2.64 -16.20
C GLU A 104 1.62 -2.01 -16.71
N GLN A 105 2.30 -1.22 -15.88
CA GLN A 105 3.45 -0.38 -16.27
C GLN A 105 4.78 -0.82 -15.62
N GLY A 106 4.82 -1.99 -14.99
CA GLY A 106 5.97 -2.50 -14.26
C GLY A 106 5.73 -3.90 -13.70
N HIS A 107 6.75 -4.44 -13.04
CA HIS A 107 6.64 -5.68 -12.27
C HIS A 107 5.53 -5.54 -11.22
N PRO A 108 4.58 -6.49 -11.14
CA PRO A 108 3.47 -6.38 -10.21
C PRO A 108 3.97 -6.49 -8.77
N LEU A 109 3.59 -5.51 -7.94
CA LEU A 109 3.88 -5.54 -6.52
C LEU A 109 2.70 -6.14 -5.76
N ARG A 110 2.96 -7.26 -5.08
CA ARG A 110 1.96 -7.91 -4.23
C ARG A 110 2.48 -8.16 -2.82
N VAL A 111 1.55 -8.30 -1.89
CA VAL A 111 1.79 -8.75 -0.52
C VAL A 111 0.68 -9.71 -0.12
N SER A 112 0.99 -10.76 0.65
CA SER A 112 -0.08 -11.60 1.21
C SER A 112 -0.81 -10.90 2.37
N VAL A 113 -2.10 -11.15 2.55
CA VAL A 113 -2.86 -10.64 3.71
C VAL A 113 -2.21 -11.02 5.03
N LYS A 114 -1.67 -12.24 5.12
CA LYS A 114 -0.90 -12.70 6.28
C LYS A 114 0.33 -11.82 6.56
N GLU A 115 1.12 -11.50 5.54
CA GLU A 115 2.33 -10.68 5.69
C GLU A 115 2.00 -9.21 6.03
N PHE A 116 0.93 -8.67 5.44
CA PHE A 116 0.46 -7.32 5.77
C PHE A 116 0.02 -7.22 7.24
N GLY A 117 -0.71 -8.24 7.71
CA GLY A 117 -1.01 -8.44 9.12
C GLY A 117 -2.06 -7.49 9.70
N VAL A 118 -2.51 -7.83 10.91
CA VAL A 118 -3.62 -7.16 11.61
C VAL A 118 -3.35 -5.68 11.85
N ILE A 119 -2.14 -5.33 12.32
CA ILE A 119 -1.81 -3.97 12.74
C ILE A 119 -1.94 -3.00 11.56
N LEU A 120 -1.33 -3.31 10.41
CA LEU A 120 -1.40 -2.43 9.25
C LEU A 120 -2.84 -2.31 8.73
N PHE A 121 -3.58 -3.43 8.67
CA PHE A 121 -4.99 -3.41 8.30
C PHE A 121 -5.82 -2.51 9.22
N SER A 122 -5.63 -2.63 10.53
CA SER A 122 -6.33 -1.81 11.52
C SER A 122 -6.07 -0.31 11.33
N ARG A 123 -4.83 0.07 11.01
CA ARG A 123 -4.48 1.49 10.78
C ARG A 123 -5.03 2.02 9.45
N ILE A 124 -4.88 1.26 8.36
CA ILE A 124 -5.36 1.67 7.02
C ILE A 124 -6.89 1.76 6.96
N MET A 125 -7.59 0.88 7.68
CA MET A 125 -9.05 0.87 7.73
C MET A 125 -9.64 1.72 8.87
N ASP A 126 -8.79 2.40 9.65
CA ASP A 126 -9.16 3.19 10.83
C ASP A 126 -10.09 2.42 11.79
N LEU A 127 -9.69 1.18 12.10
CA LEU A 127 -10.46 0.30 12.97
C LEU A 127 -10.40 0.77 14.42
N THR A 128 -11.52 0.68 15.12
CA THR A 128 -11.55 0.87 16.59
C THR A 128 -10.86 -0.29 17.31
N ASP A 129 -10.46 -0.12 18.57
CA ASP A 129 -9.84 -1.20 19.37
C ASP A 129 -10.67 -2.49 19.38
N THR A 130 -12.00 -2.36 19.44
CA THR A 130 -12.91 -3.51 19.37
C THR A 130 -12.89 -4.19 17.99
N GLN A 131 -12.79 -3.43 16.91
CA GLN A 131 -12.71 -3.97 15.55
C GLN A 131 -11.33 -4.59 15.29
N GLU A 132 -10.24 -3.97 15.77
CA GLU A 132 -8.89 -4.53 15.75
C GLU A 132 -8.83 -5.86 16.52
N GLY A 133 -9.46 -5.94 17.70
CA GLY A 133 -9.58 -7.18 18.46
C GLY A 133 -10.31 -8.30 17.70
N VAL A 134 -11.41 -7.97 17.02
CA VAL A 134 -12.13 -8.92 16.15
C VAL A 134 -11.26 -9.36 14.96
N LEU A 135 -10.55 -8.43 14.31
CA LEU A 135 -9.66 -8.77 13.22
C LEU A 135 -8.52 -9.69 13.69
N ASN A 136 -7.98 -9.44 14.88
CA ASN A 136 -6.97 -10.29 15.51
C ASN A 136 -7.49 -11.72 15.72
N ALA A 137 -8.69 -11.86 16.31
CA ALA A 137 -9.34 -13.16 16.48
C ALA A 137 -9.50 -13.90 15.14
N VAL A 138 -9.90 -13.20 14.08
CA VAL A 138 -10.06 -13.80 12.74
C VAL A 138 -8.73 -14.34 12.20
N PHE A 139 -7.65 -13.56 12.30
CA PHE A 139 -6.31 -14.00 11.89
C PHE A 139 -5.84 -15.20 12.70
N ARG A 140 -6.08 -15.19 14.01
CA ARG A 140 -5.68 -16.28 14.90
C ARG A 140 -6.45 -17.57 14.62
N ILE A 141 -7.77 -17.49 14.44
CA ILE A 141 -8.60 -18.65 14.06
C ILE A 141 -8.17 -19.22 12.71
N ALA A 142 -7.82 -18.37 11.74
CA ALA A 142 -7.30 -18.82 10.45
C ALA A 142 -6.00 -19.61 10.62
N GLU A 143 -5.08 -19.12 11.46
CA GLU A 143 -3.83 -19.80 11.78
C GLU A 143 -4.06 -21.15 12.48
N ASP A 144 -4.89 -21.17 13.54
CA ASP A 144 -5.15 -22.37 14.33
C ASP A 144 -5.91 -23.46 13.53
N LYS A 145 -6.71 -23.06 12.53
CA LYS A 145 -7.37 -23.98 11.58
C LYS A 145 -6.53 -24.31 10.34
N GLY A 146 -5.33 -23.76 10.20
CA GLY A 146 -4.48 -23.99 9.03
C GLY A 146 -5.07 -23.46 7.72
N MET A 147 -5.85 -22.38 7.79
CA MET A 147 -6.50 -21.71 6.66
C MET A 147 -5.68 -20.48 6.23
N PRO A 148 -4.86 -20.56 5.15
CA PRO A 148 -3.98 -19.47 4.77
C PRO A 148 -4.75 -18.21 4.33
N LEU A 149 -4.34 -17.04 4.83
CA LEU A 149 -4.85 -15.74 4.40
C LEU A 149 -3.90 -15.14 3.36
N ILE A 150 -4.26 -15.25 2.08
CA ILE A 150 -3.41 -14.82 0.96
C ILE A 150 -3.94 -13.52 0.36
N ASP A 151 -5.22 -13.48 -0.01
CA ASP A 151 -5.85 -12.33 -0.67
C ASP A 151 -7.03 -11.74 0.14
N LEU A 152 -7.68 -10.71 -0.38
CA LEU A 152 -8.83 -10.08 0.29
C LEU A 152 -10.07 -10.99 0.34
N LYS A 153 -10.23 -11.93 -0.60
CA LYS A 153 -11.34 -12.88 -0.61
C LYS A 153 -11.21 -13.85 0.56
N ASP A 154 -10.00 -14.27 0.88
CA ASP A 154 -9.70 -15.10 2.05
C ASP A 154 -10.14 -14.42 3.34
N LEU A 155 -9.69 -13.18 3.53
CA LEU A 155 -10.00 -12.43 4.74
C LEU A 155 -11.51 -12.20 4.86
N ARG A 156 -12.19 -11.90 3.76
CA ARG A 156 -13.64 -11.73 3.71
C ARG A 156 -14.38 -13.04 4.02
N SER A 157 -13.92 -14.17 3.46
CA SER A 157 -14.46 -15.49 3.76
C SER A 157 -14.28 -15.86 5.22
N MET A 158 -13.10 -15.62 5.78
CA MET A 158 -12.81 -15.87 7.19
C MET A 158 -13.66 -14.98 8.11
N LEU A 159 -13.84 -13.69 7.78
CA LEU A 159 -14.74 -12.79 8.52
C LEU A 159 -16.18 -13.32 8.53
N ASN A 160 -16.68 -13.80 7.39
CA ASN A 160 -18.02 -14.40 7.29
C ASN A 160 -18.13 -15.66 8.14
N PHE A 161 -17.17 -16.57 8.01
CA PHE A 161 -17.14 -17.84 8.73
C PHE A 161 -17.09 -17.61 10.24
N VAL A 162 -16.18 -16.77 10.71
CA VAL A 162 -16.01 -16.44 12.13
C VAL A 162 -17.24 -15.71 12.67
N GLY A 163 -17.82 -14.78 11.89
CA GLY A 163 -19.05 -14.09 12.28
C GLY A 163 -20.28 -15.00 12.40
N GLN A 164 -20.44 -15.98 11.52
CA GLN A 164 -21.54 -16.95 11.57
C GLN A 164 -21.40 -17.94 12.73
N ASN A 165 -20.17 -18.29 13.09
CA ASN A 165 -19.86 -19.25 14.14
C ASN A 165 -19.34 -18.58 15.43
N ALA A 166 -19.65 -17.29 15.64
CA ALA A 166 -19.10 -16.49 16.74
C ALA A 166 -19.26 -17.13 18.13
N LYS A 167 -20.35 -17.86 18.38
CA LYS A 167 -20.60 -18.57 19.64
C LYS A 167 -19.60 -19.70 19.92
N GLU A 168 -19.11 -20.36 18.87
CA GLU A 168 -18.10 -21.43 18.97
C GLU A 168 -16.76 -20.85 19.41
N PHE A 169 -16.39 -19.70 18.87
CA PHE A 169 -15.10 -19.05 19.12
C PHE A 169 -15.08 -18.15 20.36
N GLN A 170 -16.23 -17.85 20.95
CA GLN A 170 -16.35 -16.84 22.00
C GLN A 170 -15.49 -17.13 23.24
N THR A 171 -15.39 -18.39 23.64
CA THR A 171 -14.65 -18.80 24.85
C THR A 171 -13.14 -18.60 24.68
N ASP A 172 -12.61 -18.95 23.51
CA ASP A 172 -11.17 -19.01 23.27
C ASP A 172 -10.61 -17.69 22.73
N TYR A 173 -11.41 -16.94 21.95
CA TYR A 173 -10.98 -15.74 21.23
C TYR A 173 -11.70 -14.46 21.66
N GLY A 174 -12.66 -14.57 22.59
CA GLY A 174 -13.45 -13.43 23.08
C GLY A 174 -14.65 -13.09 22.20
N ASN A 175 -15.32 -11.99 22.53
CA ASN A 175 -16.58 -11.63 21.89
C ASN A 175 -16.40 -11.11 20.46
N ILE A 176 -17.07 -11.76 19.50
CA ILE A 176 -17.03 -11.40 18.08
C ILE A 176 -18.39 -10.82 17.68
N SER A 177 -18.49 -9.48 17.67
CA SER A 177 -19.74 -8.81 17.33
C SER A 177 -19.99 -8.76 15.82
N SER A 178 -21.22 -9.01 15.39
CA SER A 178 -21.63 -8.90 13.97
C SER A 178 -21.47 -7.48 13.42
N ALA A 179 -21.63 -6.47 14.28
CA ALA A 179 -21.42 -5.07 13.93
C ALA A 179 -19.95 -4.79 13.55
N SER A 180 -19.00 -5.32 14.33
CA SER A 180 -17.56 -5.20 14.03
C SER A 180 -17.20 -5.93 12.74
N VAL A 181 -17.67 -7.16 12.56
CA VAL A 181 -17.45 -7.94 11.32
C VAL A 181 -17.95 -7.15 10.10
N GLY A 182 -19.19 -6.65 10.16
CA GLY A 182 -19.77 -5.86 9.07
C GLY A 182 -19.04 -4.54 8.80
N ALA A 183 -18.46 -3.90 9.81
CA ALA A 183 -17.65 -2.69 9.63
C ALA A 183 -16.32 -2.99 8.92
N ILE A 184 -15.62 -4.04 9.34
CA ILE A 184 -14.36 -4.49 8.70
C ILE A 184 -14.63 -4.84 7.23
N GLN A 185 -15.69 -5.60 6.95
CA GLN A 185 -16.05 -5.99 5.58
C GLN A 185 -16.31 -4.78 4.65
N ARG A 186 -16.99 -3.74 5.13
CA ARG A 186 -17.19 -2.51 4.32
C ARG A 186 -15.88 -1.80 4.00
N ASN A 187 -14.94 -1.78 4.94
CA ASN A 187 -13.62 -1.20 4.70
C ASN A 187 -12.81 -2.03 3.71
N LEU A 188 -12.88 -3.37 3.77
CA LEU A 188 -12.26 -4.24 2.78
C LEU A 188 -12.83 -3.99 1.38
N LEU A 189 -14.15 -3.89 1.23
CA LEU A 189 -14.80 -3.57 -0.05
C LEU A 189 -14.33 -2.22 -0.62
N ALA A 190 -14.10 -1.21 0.23
CA ALA A 190 -13.57 0.07 -0.21
C ALA A 190 -12.13 -0.04 -0.73
N LEU A 191 -11.31 -0.92 -0.13
CA LEU A 191 -9.94 -1.20 -0.56
C LEU A 191 -9.91 -2.01 -1.87
N GLU A 192 -10.77 -3.02 -1.99
CA GLU A 192 -11.00 -3.77 -3.25
C GLU A 192 -11.35 -2.80 -4.39
N GLY A 193 -12.26 -1.85 -4.15
CA GLY A 193 -12.65 -0.83 -5.12
C GLY A 193 -11.51 0.09 -5.60
N GLN A 194 -10.41 0.19 -4.87
CA GLN A 194 -9.20 0.93 -5.26
C GLN A 194 -8.15 0.06 -5.97
N GLY A 195 -8.41 -1.24 -6.14
CA GLY A 195 -7.48 -2.22 -6.70
C GLY A 195 -6.78 -3.08 -5.66
N GLY A 196 -7.29 -3.16 -4.44
CA GLY A 196 -6.75 -4.02 -3.39
C GLY A 196 -6.59 -5.49 -3.80
N ASP A 197 -7.51 -6.01 -4.64
CA ASP A 197 -7.43 -7.40 -5.14
C ASP A 197 -6.21 -7.68 -6.04
N LEU A 198 -5.58 -6.64 -6.58
CA LEU A 198 -4.35 -6.77 -7.37
C LEU A 198 -3.10 -6.68 -6.49
N PHE A 199 -3.18 -5.92 -5.40
CA PHE A 199 -2.09 -5.73 -4.43
C PHE A 199 -1.99 -6.89 -3.43
N PHE A 200 -3.11 -7.44 -2.96
CA PHE A 200 -3.11 -8.54 -2.01
C PHE A 200 -3.13 -9.88 -2.73
N GLY A 201 -2.02 -10.62 -2.68
CA GLY A 201 -1.91 -11.91 -3.34
C GLY A 201 -0.48 -12.44 -3.40
N GLU A 202 -0.26 -13.43 -4.26
CA GLU A 202 1.04 -14.07 -4.46
C GLU A 202 1.54 -14.05 -5.92
N PRO A 203 2.87 -14.09 -6.13
CA PRO A 203 3.92 -14.12 -5.11
C PRO A 203 4.06 -12.79 -4.40
N ALA A 204 4.17 -12.84 -3.06
CA ALA A 204 4.46 -11.66 -2.27
C ALA A 204 5.87 -11.15 -2.60
N PHE A 205 6.02 -9.84 -2.72
CA PHE A 205 7.25 -9.21 -3.13
C PHE A 205 8.31 -9.29 -2.02
N ASP A 206 9.51 -9.76 -2.35
CA ASP A 206 10.62 -9.69 -1.41
C ASP A 206 11.26 -8.30 -1.45
N VAL A 207 11.03 -7.48 -0.42
CA VAL A 207 11.63 -6.14 -0.31
C VAL A 207 13.17 -6.11 -0.39
N MET A 208 13.86 -7.26 -0.22
CA MET A 208 15.30 -7.36 -0.46
C MET A 208 15.67 -7.25 -1.95
N ASP A 209 14.74 -7.51 -2.87
CA ASP A 209 14.93 -7.32 -4.31
C ASP A 209 15.02 -5.84 -4.72
N PHE A 210 14.60 -4.92 -3.85
CA PHE A 210 14.87 -3.49 -4.03
C PHE A 210 16.32 -3.13 -3.71
N ILE A 211 16.98 -3.88 -2.83
CA ILE A 211 18.32 -3.57 -2.33
C ILE A 211 19.37 -4.30 -3.16
N GLN A 212 19.46 -3.92 -4.44
CA GLN A 212 20.32 -4.56 -5.42
C GLN A 212 21.27 -3.57 -6.08
N MET A 213 22.42 -4.06 -6.52
CA MET A 213 23.37 -3.30 -7.35
C MET A 213 23.51 -3.96 -8.72
N ASP A 214 23.83 -3.15 -9.72
CA ASP A 214 24.18 -3.60 -11.07
C ASP A 214 25.38 -2.78 -11.57
N GLY A 215 26.44 -3.46 -12.03
CA GLY A 215 27.69 -2.82 -12.43
C GLY A 215 28.36 -1.96 -11.35
N GLY A 216 28.13 -2.26 -10.06
CA GLY A 216 28.60 -1.45 -8.93
C GLY A 216 27.74 -0.24 -8.60
N LYS A 217 26.70 0.05 -9.39
CA LYS A 217 25.72 1.11 -9.13
C LYS A 217 24.50 0.56 -8.40
N GLY A 218 23.88 1.37 -7.55
CA GLY A 218 22.63 1.02 -6.88
C GLY A 218 21.47 1.03 -7.86
N VAL A 219 20.63 -0.01 -7.85
CA VAL A 219 19.45 -0.06 -8.72
C VAL A 219 18.43 0.99 -8.29
N VAL A 220 17.91 1.74 -9.26
CA VAL A 220 16.83 2.72 -9.08
C VAL A 220 15.48 2.04 -9.30
N ASN A 221 14.73 1.84 -8.24
CA ASN A 221 13.42 1.19 -8.26
C ASN A 221 12.33 2.25 -8.41
N ILE A 222 11.57 2.21 -9.50
CA ILE A 222 10.58 3.22 -9.87
C ILE A 222 9.19 2.59 -9.85
N LEU A 223 8.34 3.03 -8.93
CA LEU A 223 6.93 2.67 -8.91
C LEU A 223 6.15 3.62 -9.83
N ALA A 224 5.50 3.07 -10.85
CA ALA A 224 4.47 3.79 -11.61
C ALA A 224 3.26 4.03 -10.70
N ALA A 225 3.04 5.29 -10.33
CA ALA A 225 2.03 5.66 -9.35
C ALA A 225 1.01 6.69 -9.86
N ASP A 226 1.05 6.99 -11.16
CA ASP A 226 0.08 7.83 -11.88
C ASP A 226 -1.38 7.41 -11.65
N LYS A 227 -1.67 6.10 -11.65
CA LYS A 227 -3.00 5.58 -11.29
C LYS A 227 -3.22 5.53 -9.78
N LEU A 228 -2.19 5.10 -9.05
CA LEU A 228 -2.22 4.90 -7.60
C LEU A 228 -2.48 6.21 -6.84
N TYR A 229 -2.09 7.34 -7.43
CA TYR A 229 -2.43 8.69 -6.99
C TYR A 229 -3.93 8.88 -6.71
N ASN A 230 -4.80 8.27 -7.52
CA ASN A 230 -6.26 8.36 -7.35
C ASN A 230 -6.81 7.37 -6.30
N SER A 231 -5.94 6.58 -5.68
CA SER A 231 -6.24 5.48 -4.75
C SER A 231 -5.47 5.67 -3.44
N PRO A 232 -5.74 6.74 -2.66
CA PRO A 232 -4.91 7.16 -1.52
C PRO A 232 -4.81 6.12 -0.40
N LYS A 233 -5.86 5.32 -0.17
CA LYS A 233 -5.82 4.24 0.83
C LYS A 233 -4.91 3.10 0.37
N LEU A 234 -4.98 2.72 -0.91
CA LEU A 234 -4.10 1.69 -1.46
C LEU A 234 -2.64 2.16 -1.51
N TYR A 235 -2.40 3.42 -1.88
CA TYR A 235 -1.08 4.03 -1.83
C TYR A 235 -0.48 4.01 -0.42
N SER A 236 -1.27 4.46 0.57
CA SER A 236 -0.86 4.42 1.99
C SER A 236 -0.61 2.99 2.46
N ALA A 237 -1.46 2.03 2.07
CA ALA A 237 -1.29 0.62 2.41
C ALA A 237 0.03 0.07 1.86
N PHE A 238 0.30 0.28 0.57
CA PHE A 238 1.54 -0.10 -0.07
C PHE A 238 2.75 0.49 0.66
N LEU A 239 2.73 1.79 0.93
CA LEU A 239 3.88 2.44 1.55
C LEU A 239 4.14 1.90 2.96
N MET A 240 3.08 1.82 3.76
CA MET A 240 3.19 1.35 5.13
C MET A 240 3.70 -0.09 5.20
N TRP A 241 3.23 -0.94 4.29
CA TRP A 241 3.77 -2.29 4.12
C TRP A 241 5.26 -2.25 3.78
N LEU A 242 5.67 -1.45 2.80
CA LEU A 242 7.06 -1.41 2.34
C LEU A 242 8.02 -0.98 3.45
N LEU A 243 7.72 0.13 4.13
CA LEU A 243 8.56 0.62 5.22
C LEU A 243 8.58 -0.35 6.42
N THR A 244 7.45 -0.95 6.77
CA THR A 244 7.36 -1.94 7.86
C THR A 244 8.14 -3.21 7.51
N SER A 245 8.03 -3.68 6.27
CA SER A 245 8.75 -4.86 5.77
C SER A 245 10.25 -4.64 5.78
N LEU A 246 10.72 -3.46 5.36
CA LEU A 246 12.14 -3.12 5.44
C LEU A 246 12.62 -2.99 6.87
N TYR A 247 11.84 -2.37 7.77
CA TYR A 247 12.18 -2.29 9.18
C TYR A 247 12.35 -3.69 9.80
N SER A 248 11.47 -4.62 9.43
CA SER A 248 11.47 -6.01 9.91
C SER A 248 12.64 -6.81 9.34
N LYS A 249 12.90 -6.74 8.02
CA LYS A 249 13.93 -7.55 7.35
C LYS A 249 15.35 -7.00 7.49
N LEU A 250 15.53 -5.69 7.63
CA LEU A 250 16.87 -5.10 7.75
C LEU A 250 17.42 -5.22 9.18
N PRO A 251 18.70 -5.57 9.34
CA PRO A 251 19.35 -5.53 10.65
C PRO A 251 19.57 -4.08 11.07
N GLU A 252 19.60 -3.85 12.38
CA GLU A 252 20.08 -2.57 12.92
C GLU A 252 21.55 -2.38 12.59
N VAL A 253 21.90 -1.13 12.30
CA VAL A 253 23.26 -0.73 11.94
C VAL A 253 23.65 0.52 12.73
N GLY A 254 24.91 0.57 13.14
CA GLY A 254 25.52 1.76 13.70
C GLY A 254 25.88 2.76 12.62
N ASP A 255 26.99 3.47 12.82
CA ASP A 255 27.49 4.42 11.83
C ASP A 255 27.97 3.69 10.58
N MET A 256 27.44 4.09 9.42
CA MET A 256 27.81 3.56 8.11
C MET A 256 28.42 4.65 7.24
N ASP A 257 29.37 4.28 6.38
CA ASP A 257 29.98 5.22 5.42
C ASP A 257 28.96 5.76 4.41
N LYS A 258 27.93 4.96 4.10
CA LYS A 258 26.82 5.30 3.22
C LYS A 258 25.55 4.55 3.63
N PRO A 259 24.34 5.06 3.33
CA PRO A 259 23.09 4.36 3.57
C PRO A 259 23.01 3.03 2.80
N LYS A 260 22.21 2.10 3.31
CA LYS A 260 21.83 0.86 2.60
C LYS A 260 20.81 1.10 1.51
N PHE A 261 19.92 2.07 1.73
CA PHE A 261 18.78 2.31 0.86
C PHE A 261 18.25 3.74 1.02
N ILE A 262 17.73 4.33 -0.05
CA ILE A 262 17.09 5.65 -0.01
C ILE A 262 15.67 5.56 -0.57
N PHE A 263 14.70 6.14 0.14
CA PHE A 263 13.35 6.37 -0.34
C PHE A 263 13.16 7.81 -0.78
N PHE A 264 12.52 7.99 -1.93
CA PHE A 264 11.99 9.26 -2.41
C PHE A 264 10.47 9.17 -2.51
N PHE A 265 9.77 9.98 -1.72
CA PHE A 265 8.32 10.13 -1.79
C PHE A 265 7.96 11.37 -2.58
N ASP A 266 7.70 11.19 -3.88
CA ASP A 266 7.09 12.25 -4.68
C ASP A 266 5.65 12.48 -4.26
N GLU A 267 5.26 13.75 -4.26
CA GLU A 267 3.97 14.23 -3.73
C GLU A 267 3.68 13.69 -2.30
N ALA A 268 4.65 13.87 -1.40
CA ALA A 268 4.60 13.41 -0.02
C ALA A 268 3.34 13.81 0.76
N HIS A 269 2.67 14.91 0.38
CA HIS A 269 1.42 15.36 1.01
C HIS A 269 0.33 14.28 0.99
N LEU A 270 0.30 13.42 -0.03
CA LEU A 270 -0.68 12.32 -0.16
C LEU A 270 -0.60 11.29 0.96
N LEU A 271 0.53 11.21 1.67
CA LEU A 271 0.70 10.32 2.81
C LEU A 271 0.05 10.86 4.08
N PHE A 272 -0.16 12.17 4.12
CA PHE A 272 -0.57 12.89 5.31
C PHE A 272 -1.99 13.46 5.17
N ASP A 273 -2.39 13.79 3.94
CA ASP A 273 -3.74 14.22 3.62
C ASP A 273 -4.74 13.11 3.95
N ASP A 274 -5.76 13.45 4.75
CA ASP A 274 -6.81 12.55 5.22
C ASP A 274 -6.35 11.31 6.04
N ALA A 275 -5.08 11.25 6.42
CA ALA A 275 -4.57 10.20 7.28
C ALA A 275 -5.13 10.34 8.70
N SER A 276 -5.65 9.24 9.26
CA SER A 276 -6.14 9.26 10.64
C SER A 276 -4.98 9.49 11.62
N LYS A 277 -5.28 10.02 12.80
CA LYS A 277 -4.26 10.31 13.82
C LYS A 277 -3.37 9.07 14.11
N VAL A 278 -3.98 7.90 14.13
CA VAL A 278 -3.28 6.64 14.41
C VAL A 278 -2.36 6.23 13.26
N LEU A 279 -2.77 6.47 12.00
CA LEU A 279 -1.91 6.26 10.84
C LEU A 279 -0.73 7.25 10.84
N MET A 280 -0.98 8.51 11.19
CA MET A 280 0.05 9.55 11.30
C MET A 280 1.13 9.21 12.33
N GLU A 281 0.72 8.81 13.54
CA GLU A 281 1.65 8.37 14.60
C GLU A 281 2.50 7.17 14.14
N GLN A 282 1.91 6.25 13.37
CA GLN A 282 2.63 5.10 12.83
C GLN A 282 3.64 5.51 11.74
N ILE A 283 3.29 6.43 10.84
CA ILE A 283 4.22 6.94 9.82
C ILE A 283 5.42 7.63 10.50
N GLU A 284 5.16 8.52 11.45
CA GLU A 284 6.21 9.21 12.21
C GLU A 284 7.16 8.23 12.90
N LYS A 285 6.60 7.22 13.56
CA LYS A 285 7.36 6.16 14.24
C LYS A 285 8.25 5.40 13.25
N VAL A 286 7.71 5.01 12.11
CA VAL A 286 8.46 4.24 11.10
C VAL A 286 9.57 5.08 10.47
N VAL A 287 9.32 6.34 10.13
CA VAL A 287 10.35 7.27 9.62
C VAL A 287 11.49 7.40 10.62
N ARG A 288 11.17 7.59 11.90
CA ARG A 288 12.17 7.69 12.98
C ARG A 288 13.01 6.42 13.11
N LEU A 289 12.36 5.25 13.05
CA LEU A 289 13.01 3.96 13.31
C LEU A 289 13.84 3.48 12.12
N ILE A 290 13.41 3.72 10.89
CA ILE A 290 14.10 3.18 9.70
C ILE A 290 15.52 3.74 9.52
N ARG A 291 15.81 4.92 10.09
CA ARG A 291 17.16 5.48 10.12
C ARG A 291 18.17 4.52 10.75
N SER A 292 17.81 3.85 11.85
CA SER A 292 18.65 2.87 12.54
C SER A 292 18.93 1.60 11.72
N LYS A 293 18.18 1.40 10.63
CA LYS A 293 18.38 0.31 9.65
C LYS A 293 19.25 0.75 8.47
N GLY A 294 19.76 1.99 8.49
CA GLY A 294 20.59 2.56 7.44
C GLY A 294 19.79 3.06 6.23
N VAL A 295 18.50 3.36 6.42
CA VAL A 295 17.62 3.82 5.34
C VAL A 295 17.39 5.33 5.47
N GLY A 296 17.59 6.07 4.37
CA GLY A 296 17.21 7.47 4.26
C GLY A 296 15.83 7.63 3.62
N VAL A 297 15.11 8.67 4.04
CA VAL A 297 13.77 9.00 3.52
C VAL A 297 13.77 10.46 3.10
N TYR A 298 13.42 10.72 1.84
CA TYR A 298 13.40 12.04 1.25
C TYR A 298 11.97 12.34 0.82
N PHE A 299 11.37 13.35 1.42
CA PHE A 299 10.02 13.80 1.08
C PHE A 299 10.12 14.88 0.00
N ILE A 300 9.32 14.74 -1.05
CA ILE A 300 9.22 15.72 -2.13
C ILE A 300 7.80 16.25 -2.13
N THR A 301 7.66 17.56 -1.93
CA THR A 301 6.34 18.21 -1.80
C THR A 301 6.33 19.57 -2.45
N GLN A 302 5.14 20.12 -2.70
CA GLN A 302 5.01 21.48 -3.18
C GLN A 302 5.23 22.49 -2.06
N ASN A 303 4.65 22.22 -0.89
CA ASN A 303 4.77 23.04 0.30
C ASN A 303 5.26 22.21 1.49
N PRO A 304 6.35 22.60 2.17
CA PRO A 304 6.81 21.92 3.38
C PRO A 304 5.73 21.81 4.46
N MET A 305 4.81 22.76 4.53
CA MET A 305 3.73 22.77 5.52
C MET A 305 2.71 21.63 5.34
N ASP A 306 2.75 20.91 4.21
CA ASP A 306 1.92 19.72 3.99
C ASP A 306 2.51 18.48 4.71
N ILE A 307 3.70 18.61 5.29
CA ILE A 307 4.36 17.57 6.09
C ILE A 307 4.22 17.94 7.58
N PRO A 308 3.88 16.99 8.46
CA PRO A 308 3.79 17.23 9.90
C PRO A 308 5.08 17.77 10.49
N GLU A 309 4.97 18.66 11.49
CA GLU A 309 6.11 19.29 12.16
C GLU A 309 7.07 18.27 12.78
N ASP A 310 6.54 17.20 13.39
CA ASP A 310 7.34 16.13 14.00
C ASP A 310 8.17 15.33 12.98
N ILE A 311 7.74 15.28 11.72
CA ILE A 311 8.48 14.66 10.62
C ILE A 311 9.44 15.69 10.00
N LEU A 312 8.98 16.92 9.74
CA LEU A 312 9.82 18.02 9.23
C LEU A 312 11.06 18.25 10.11
N GLY A 313 10.91 18.19 11.43
CA GLY A 313 12.01 18.32 12.38
C GLY A 313 13.06 17.21 12.29
N GLN A 314 12.74 16.09 11.63
CA GLN A 314 13.66 14.96 11.40
C GLN A 314 14.40 15.05 10.06
N LEU A 315 14.03 15.99 9.17
CA LEU A 315 14.59 16.11 7.83
C LEU A 315 15.87 16.95 7.85
N GLY A 316 17.01 16.27 7.85
CA GLY A 316 18.32 16.92 7.97
C GLY A 316 18.78 17.64 6.70
N ASN A 317 18.59 17.02 5.53
CA ASN A 317 19.04 17.58 4.25
C ASN A 317 17.90 18.33 3.55
N LYS A 318 18.09 19.60 3.20
CA LYS A 318 17.02 20.44 2.64
C LYS A 318 17.40 21.04 1.30
N VAL A 319 16.49 20.92 0.33
CA VAL A 319 16.51 21.59 -0.98
C VAL A 319 15.17 22.30 -1.17
N GLN A 320 15.17 23.62 -1.05
CA GLN A 320 13.98 24.45 -1.22
C GLN A 320 14.06 25.23 -2.53
N HIS A 321 13.31 24.79 -3.52
CA HIS A 321 13.05 25.54 -4.76
C HIS A 321 12.10 26.71 -4.51
N ALA A 322 11.91 27.53 -5.55
CA ALA A 322 11.02 28.69 -5.49
C ALA A 322 9.62 28.34 -4.95
N LEU A 323 9.07 29.21 -4.09
CA LEU A 323 7.67 29.20 -3.69
C LEU A 323 6.96 30.40 -4.30
N ARG A 324 5.68 30.25 -4.61
CA ARG A 324 4.84 31.35 -5.08
C ARG A 324 4.01 31.86 -3.91
N ALA A 325 4.08 33.17 -3.63
CA ALA A 325 3.36 33.79 -2.52
C ALA A 325 2.19 34.66 -3.00
N PHE A 326 1.13 34.03 -3.52
CA PHE A 326 -0.04 34.75 -4.02
C PHE A 326 -1.10 35.00 -2.95
N THR A 327 -1.12 34.19 -1.90
CA THR A 327 -2.09 34.27 -0.80
C THR A 327 -1.42 34.54 0.54
N PRO A 328 -2.17 35.02 1.56
CA PRO A 328 -1.65 35.11 2.92
C PRO A 328 -1.18 33.78 3.50
N LYS A 329 -1.79 32.65 3.07
CA LYS A 329 -1.34 31.30 3.46
C LYS A 329 0.05 31.03 2.90
N ASP A 330 0.29 31.38 1.64
CA ASP A 330 1.58 31.18 1.00
C ASP A 330 2.67 32.06 1.61
N GLN A 331 2.36 33.31 1.96
CA GLN A 331 3.31 34.19 2.67
C GLN A 331 3.71 33.61 4.02
N LYS A 332 2.74 33.08 4.78
CA LYS A 332 3.04 32.37 6.04
C LYS A 332 3.91 31.13 5.80
N ALA A 333 3.65 30.37 4.73
CA ALA A 333 4.47 29.22 4.38
C ALA A 333 5.91 29.62 4.05
N VAL A 334 6.11 30.64 3.21
CA VAL A 334 7.46 31.16 2.87
C VAL A 334 8.20 31.60 4.13
N LYS A 335 7.54 32.34 5.02
CA LYS A 335 8.12 32.74 6.30
C LYS A 335 8.50 31.54 7.16
N ALA A 336 7.59 30.58 7.35
CA ALA A 336 7.85 29.39 8.15
C ALA A 336 9.04 28.60 7.60
N VAL A 337 9.09 28.38 6.28
CA VAL A 337 10.18 27.68 5.59
C VAL A 337 11.52 28.39 5.80
N SER A 338 11.55 29.71 5.64
CA SER A 338 12.77 30.52 5.82
C SER A 338 13.36 30.38 7.23
N GLN A 339 12.50 30.24 8.25
CA GLN A 339 12.91 30.09 9.65
C GLN A 339 13.49 28.70 9.95
N THR A 340 13.26 27.72 9.09
CA THR A 340 13.83 26.38 9.27
C THR A 340 15.28 26.24 8.79
N PHE A 341 15.81 27.29 8.16
CA PHE A 341 17.17 27.35 7.66
C PHE A 341 18.12 28.05 8.65
N ARG A 342 19.36 27.59 8.69
CA ARG A 342 20.42 28.32 9.38
C ARG A 342 20.73 29.60 8.59
N LYS A 343 20.53 30.75 9.22
CA LYS A 343 20.68 32.09 8.62
C LYS A 343 22.02 32.27 7.90
N ASN A 344 21.96 32.87 6.71
CA ASN A 344 23.11 33.38 5.98
C ASN A 344 23.10 34.91 6.07
N ASP A 345 24.23 35.53 6.46
CA ASP A 345 24.29 36.99 6.57
C ASP A 345 24.43 37.71 5.21
N SER A 346 24.71 36.95 4.14
CA SER A 346 24.90 37.50 2.79
C SER A 346 23.60 37.81 2.06
N PHE A 347 22.47 37.22 2.48
CA PHE A 347 21.16 37.46 1.88
C PHE A 347 20.01 37.15 2.85
N ASP A 348 18.84 37.75 2.60
CA ASP A 348 17.62 37.44 3.34
C ASP A 348 16.96 36.16 2.78
N THR A 349 16.83 35.13 3.62
CA THR A 349 16.30 33.82 3.23
C THR A 349 14.84 33.89 2.77
N GLU A 350 14.00 34.67 3.44
CA GLU A 350 12.57 34.80 3.12
C GLU A 350 12.39 35.44 1.73
N LYS A 351 13.12 36.52 1.48
CA LYS A 351 13.15 37.21 0.18
C LYS A 351 13.75 36.31 -0.91
N ALA A 352 14.85 35.61 -0.62
CA ALA A 352 15.51 34.75 -1.59
C ALA A 352 14.60 33.64 -2.11
N ILE A 353 13.77 33.02 -1.26
CA ILE A 353 12.80 31.98 -1.66
C ILE A 353 11.86 32.46 -2.79
N LEU A 354 11.45 33.73 -2.75
CA LEU A 354 10.54 34.33 -3.73
C LEU A 354 11.25 34.71 -5.04
N GLU A 355 12.56 34.89 -5.00
CA GLU A 355 13.39 35.36 -6.13
C GLU A 355 14.12 34.22 -6.85
N LEU A 356 13.97 32.97 -6.38
CA LEU A 356 14.56 31.79 -7.02
C LEU A 356 13.97 31.57 -8.42
N GLU A 357 14.83 31.33 -9.39
CA GLU A 357 14.44 30.91 -10.74
C GLU A 357 14.35 29.39 -10.85
N THR A 358 13.83 28.89 -11.98
CA THR A 358 13.77 27.44 -12.25
C THR A 358 15.18 26.82 -12.25
N GLY A 359 15.37 25.79 -11.44
CA GLY A 359 16.65 25.11 -11.26
C GLY A 359 17.60 25.80 -10.27
N GLU A 360 17.12 26.84 -9.57
CA GLU A 360 17.74 27.40 -8.37
C GLU A 360 17.01 26.91 -7.11
N ALA A 361 17.77 26.74 -6.02
CA ALA A 361 17.25 26.36 -4.72
C ALA A 361 18.04 26.99 -3.58
N LEU A 362 17.38 27.15 -2.43
CA LEU A 362 18.05 27.30 -1.15
C LEU A 362 18.40 25.91 -0.60
N ILE A 363 19.66 25.71 -0.27
CA ILE A 363 20.19 24.40 0.11
C ILE A 363 20.83 24.48 1.49
N SER A 364 20.52 23.49 2.33
CA SER A 364 21.19 23.26 3.60
C SER A 364 21.35 21.74 3.78
N PHE A 365 22.56 21.26 3.53
CA PHE A 365 22.94 19.86 3.76
C PHE A 365 23.66 19.73 5.10
N LEU A 366 23.65 18.51 5.64
CA LEU A 366 24.35 18.20 6.88
C LEU A 366 25.86 18.14 6.66
N ASP A 367 26.61 18.70 7.61
CA ASP A 367 28.07 18.58 7.65
C ASP A 367 28.51 17.19 8.17
N GLU A 368 29.83 16.97 8.22
CA GLU A 368 30.44 15.72 8.71
C GLU A 368 30.09 15.38 10.18
N LYS A 369 29.58 16.35 10.96
CA LYS A 369 29.12 16.19 12.35
C LYS A 369 27.61 16.02 12.45
N GLY A 370 26.89 16.10 11.33
CA GLY A 370 25.43 15.99 11.28
C GLY A 370 24.69 17.27 11.64
N ALA A 371 25.37 18.43 11.64
CA ALA A 371 24.74 19.73 11.84
C ALA A 371 24.33 20.36 10.49
N PRO A 372 23.16 21.03 10.39
CA PRO A 372 22.78 21.74 9.18
C PRO A 372 23.76 22.87 8.86
N SER A 373 24.24 22.89 7.62
CA SER A 373 25.08 23.97 7.10
C SER A 373 24.28 25.27 6.98
N VAL A 374 25.00 26.41 6.94
CA VAL A 374 24.40 27.71 6.58
C VAL A 374 23.69 27.58 5.24
N VAL A 375 22.51 28.19 5.10
CA VAL A 375 21.75 28.11 3.85
C VAL A 375 22.50 28.80 2.71
N GLU A 376 22.60 28.13 1.58
CA GLU A 376 23.23 28.65 0.37
C GLU A 376 22.18 28.79 -0.73
N ARG A 377 22.22 29.89 -1.48
CA ARG A 377 21.48 30.01 -2.75
C ARG A 377 22.33 29.38 -3.85
N ALA A 378 21.82 28.33 -4.47
CA ALA A 378 22.59 27.53 -5.40
C ALA A 378 21.75 27.09 -6.61
N LYS A 379 22.44 26.68 -7.67
CA LYS A 379 21.87 26.08 -8.86
C LYS A 379 22.05 24.57 -8.81
N MET A 380 21.01 23.82 -9.11
CA MET A 380 21.09 22.36 -9.12
C MET A 380 22.02 21.86 -10.23
N LEU A 381 22.71 20.74 -9.98
CA LEU A 381 23.45 20.02 -11.01
C LEU A 381 22.48 19.48 -12.07
N CYS A 382 23.00 19.22 -13.28
CA CYS A 382 22.24 18.54 -14.31
C CYS A 382 22.38 17.02 -14.17
N PRO A 383 21.30 16.25 -14.41
CA PRO A 383 21.37 14.80 -14.42
C PRO A 383 22.20 14.29 -15.62
N GLN A 384 22.75 13.09 -15.46
CA GLN A 384 23.45 12.33 -16.50
C GLN A 384 22.55 11.37 -17.24
N GLY A 385 21.44 10.94 -16.63
CA GLY A 385 20.38 10.18 -17.29
C GLY A 385 19.46 11.09 -18.10
N GLN A 386 18.57 10.49 -18.89
CA GLN A 386 17.55 11.23 -19.64
C GLN A 386 16.55 11.87 -18.68
N ILE A 387 16.17 13.12 -18.96
CA ILE A 387 15.09 13.82 -18.26
C ILE A 387 13.77 13.50 -18.96
N GLY A 388 12.74 13.14 -18.18
CA GLY A 388 11.41 12.85 -18.68
C GLY A 388 11.16 11.36 -18.93
N PRO A 389 9.98 11.01 -19.46
CA PRO A 389 9.54 9.62 -19.55
C PRO A 389 10.27 8.80 -20.62
N LEU A 390 10.31 7.48 -20.43
CA LEU A 390 10.53 6.51 -21.51
C LEU A 390 9.28 6.38 -22.39
N THR A 391 9.45 5.91 -23.63
CA THR A 391 8.30 5.42 -24.41
C THR A 391 7.76 4.11 -23.81
N ALA A 392 6.53 3.73 -24.18
CA ALA A 392 5.92 2.47 -23.74
C ALA A 392 6.75 1.25 -24.17
N GLU A 393 7.31 1.28 -25.39
CA GLU A 393 8.15 0.22 -25.93
C GLU A 393 9.48 0.13 -25.16
N GLU A 394 10.12 1.26 -24.91
CA GLU A 394 11.38 1.32 -24.15
C GLU A 394 11.19 0.80 -22.72
N ARG A 395 10.09 1.20 -22.07
CA ARG A 395 9.72 0.71 -20.73
C ARG A 395 9.48 -0.80 -20.76
N LYS A 396 8.76 -1.32 -21.75
CA LYS A 396 8.51 -2.76 -21.89
C LYS A 396 9.82 -3.54 -22.02
N VAL A 397 10.73 -3.08 -22.87
CA VAL A 397 12.06 -3.69 -23.01
C VAL A 397 12.82 -3.68 -21.70
N ALA A 398 12.78 -2.57 -20.95
CA ALA A 398 13.44 -2.48 -19.65
C ALA A 398 12.87 -3.50 -18.64
N ILE A 399 11.54 -3.64 -18.57
CA ILE A 399 10.86 -4.63 -17.71
C ILE A 399 11.27 -6.05 -18.11
N GLU A 400 11.22 -6.40 -19.40
CA GLU A 400 11.53 -7.75 -19.90
C GLU A 400 13.02 -8.11 -19.73
N SER A 401 13.91 -7.10 -19.73
CA SER A 401 15.35 -7.28 -19.50
C SER A 401 15.75 -7.37 -18.02
N SER A 402 14.82 -7.06 -17.11
CA SER A 402 15.06 -7.07 -15.66
C SER A 402 15.30 -8.49 -15.14
N ALA A 403 16.22 -8.62 -14.20
CA ALA A 403 16.50 -9.89 -13.51
C ALA A 403 15.28 -10.44 -12.72
N LEU A 404 14.27 -9.61 -12.46
CA LEU A 404 13.04 -10.01 -11.75
C LEU A 404 11.93 -10.48 -12.69
N TYR A 405 12.11 -10.33 -14.01
CA TYR A 405 11.08 -10.68 -14.97
C TYR A 405 10.77 -12.19 -14.94
N GLY A 406 9.49 -12.52 -14.93
CA GLY A 406 8.96 -13.87 -14.85
C GLY A 406 8.80 -14.41 -13.42
N VAL A 407 9.29 -13.68 -12.40
CA VAL A 407 9.10 -14.03 -10.98
C VAL A 407 7.74 -13.51 -10.51
N TYR A 408 7.52 -12.20 -10.60
CA TYR A 408 6.34 -11.54 -10.04
C TYR A 408 5.15 -11.53 -11.00
N GLU A 409 5.38 -11.64 -12.31
CA GLU A 409 4.34 -11.65 -13.35
C GLU A 409 3.40 -12.85 -13.23
N LYS A 410 3.88 -13.97 -12.68
CA LYS A 410 3.11 -15.21 -12.55
C LYS A 410 2.32 -15.19 -11.24
N VAL A 411 1.05 -14.83 -11.32
CA VAL A 411 0.12 -14.97 -10.18
C VAL A 411 0.11 -16.43 -9.71
N ARG A 412 0.31 -16.62 -8.41
CA ARG A 412 0.21 -17.94 -7.79
C ARG A 412 -1.11 -18.02 -7.02
N ASP A 413 -1.98 -18.90 -7.49
CA ASP A 413 -3.23 -19.24 -6.84
C ASP A 413 -3.08 -20.63 -6.20
N ARG A 414 -3.07 -20.68 -4.87
CA ARG A 414 -2.94 -21.93 -4.10
C ARG A 414 -4.12 -22.02 -3.15
N GLU A 415 -4.46 -23.23 -2.74
CA GLU A 415 -5.53 -23.47 -1.77
C GLU A 415 -5.35 -22.59 -0.52
N SER A 416 -6.37 -21.79 -0.26
CA SER A 416 -6.41 -20.75 0.76
C SER A 416 -7.71 -20.82 1.56
N ALA A 417 -7.88 -19.91 2.53
CA ALA A 417 -9.04 -19.93 3.41
C ALA A 417 -10.37 -19.89 2.64
N HIS A 418 -10.40 -19.18 1.52
CA HIS A 418 -11.57 -19.11 0.65
C HIS A 418 -11.97 -20.48 0.09
N GLU A 419 -11.02 -21.21 -0.52
CA GLU A 419 -11.30 -22.51 -1.14
C GLU A 419 -11.67 -23.56 -0.08
N ILE A 420 -10.93 -23.59 1.04
CA ILE A 420 -11.18 -24.54 2.13
C ILE A 420 -12.60 -24.37 2.68
N LEU A 421 -13.01 -23.13 2.96
CA LEU A 421 -14.35 -22.84 3.50
C LEU A 421 -15.46 -23.16 2.49
N GLN A 422 -15.23 -22.90 1.19
CA GLN A 422 -16.20 -23.27 0.16
C GLN A 422 -16.38 -24.79 0.07
N GLU A 423 -15.30 -25.56 0.17
CA GLU A 423 -15.37 -27.01 0.16
C GLU A 423 -16.07 -27.55 1.40
N GLU A 424 -15.77 -27.01 2.59
CA GLU A 424 -16.45 -27.38 3.83
C GLU A 424 -17.95 -27.08 3.77
N GLU A 425 -18.35 -25.92 3.26
CA GLU A 425 -19.76 -25.57 3.11
C GLU A 425 -20.47 -26.48 2.10
N ALA A 426 -19.81 -26.81 0.98
CA ALA A 426 -20.32 -27.75 0.00
C ALA A 426 -20.49 -29.16 0.59
N ARG A 427 -19.52 -29.62 1.41
CA ARG A 427 -19.60 -30.89 2.12
C ARG A 427 -20.77 -30.91 3.09
N ARG A 428 -20.94 -29.86 3.90
CA ARG A 428 -22.05 -29.74 4.86
C ARG A 428 -23.41 -29.78 4.15
N LYS A 429 -23.58 -29.03 3.05
CA LYS A 429 -24.82 -29.03 2.26
C LYS A 429 -25.13 -30.41 1.66
N ARG A 430 -24.11 -31.16 1.22
CA ARG A 430 -24.29 -32.53 0.70
C ARG A 430 -24.72 -33.50 1.81
N GLU A 431 -24.16 -33.38 3.01
CA GLU A 431 -24.54 -34.20 4.17
C GLU A 431 -25.95 -33.86 4.67
N GLU A 432 -26.30 -32.58 4.77
CA GLU A 432 -27.66 -32.15 5.13
C GLU A 432 -28.70 -32.66 4.12
N ALA A 433 -28.42 -32.55 2.81
CA ALA A 433 -29.29 -33.07 1.77
C ALA A 433 -29.45 -34.60 1.87
N ARG A 434 -28.37 -35.33 2.17
CA ARG A 434 -28.41 -36.78 2.38
C ARG A 434 -29.24 -37.16 3.60
N LEU A 435 -29.07 -36.47 4.72
CA LEU A 435 -29.84 -36.69 5.95
C LEU A 435 -31.32 -36.34 5.76
N GLU A 436 -31.64 -35.30 5.00
CA GLU A 436 -33.03 -34.97 4.64
C GLU A 436 -33.66 -36.04 3.74
N GLU A 437 -32.90 -36.57 2.77
CA GLU A 437 -33.37 -37.64 1.89
C GLU A 437 -33.57 -38.95 2.68
N GLU A 438 -32.65 -39.30 3.58
CA GLU A 438 -32.78 -40.44 4.49
C GLU A 438 -34.01 -40.28 5.39
N LYS A 439 -34.24 -39.10 6.00
CA LYS A 439 -35.45 -38.81 6.80
C LYS A 439 -36.73 -38.88 5.97
N LYS A 440 -36.73 -38.42 4.72
CA LYS A 440 -37.89 -38.54 3.82
C LYS A 440 -38.19 -39.99 3.50
N ARG A 441 -37.18 -40.79 3.17
CA ARG A 441 -37.31 -42.23 2.91
C ARG A 441 -37.77 -43.00 4.15
N GLU A 442 -37.30 -42.66 5.34
CA GLU A 442 -37.78 -43.24 6.60
C GLU A 442 -39.25 -42.88 6.88
N MET A 443 -39.63 -41.61 6.69
CA MET A 443 -41.03 -41.20 6.83
C MET A 443 -41.96 -41.86 5.81
N GLU A 444 -41.50 -42.10 4.58
CA GLU A 444 -42.25 -42.85 3.57
C GLU A 444 -42.40 -44.33 3.95
N ARG A 445 -41.31 -44.98 4.39
CA ARG A 445 -41.36 -46.36 4.91
C ARG A 445 -42.28 -46.49 6.11
N GLU A 446 -42.24 -45.56 7.06
CA GLU A 446 -43.16 -45.55 8.20
C GLU A 446 -44.63 -45.36 7.77
N LYS A 447 -44.89 -44.53 6.76
CA LYS A 447 -46.25 -44.36 6.21
C LYS A 447 -46.73 -45.64 5.53
N GLU A 448 -45.88 -46.31 4.76
CA GLU A 448 -46.18 -47.59 4.11
C GLU A 448 -46.39 -48.72 5.15
N GLU A 449 -45.59 -48.77 6.21
CA GLU A 449 -45.76 -49.71 7.33
C GLU A 449 -47.05 -49.44 8.12
N LYS A 450 -47.40 -48.18 8.37
CA LYS A 450 -48.67 -47.81 9.02
C LYS A 450 -49.87 -48.13 8.12
N ALA A 451 -49.76 -47.92 6.80
CA ALA A 451 -50.80 -48.29 5.83
C ALA A 451 -51.01 -49.81 5.74
N SER A 452 -49.93 -50.60 5.71
CA SER A 452 -49.99 -52.07 5.69
C SER A 452 -50.45 -52.69 7.02
N ARG A 453 -50.17 -52.04 8.17
CA ARG A 453 -50.74 -52.43 9.48
C ARG A 453 -52.24 -52.13 9.58
N ASN A 454 -52.71 -51.04 8.98
CA ASN A 454 -54.15 -50.74 8.91
C ASN A 454 -54.92 -51.67 7.96
N SER A 455 -54.33 -52.08 6.83
CA SER A 455 -54.96 -53.06 5.92
C SER A 455 -55.01 -54.48 6.51
N LYS A 456 -54.06 -54.86 7.37
CA LYS A 456 -54.13 -56.13 8.13
C LYS A 456 -55.18 -56.09 9.25
N LYS A 457 -55.39 -54.95 9.92
CA LYS A 457 -56.45 -54.79 10.94
C LYS A 457 -57.88 -54.75 10.37
N SER A 458 -58.07 -54.47 9.08
CA SER A 458 -59.39 -54.56 8.43
C SER A 458 -59.79 -55.98 7.99
N SER A 459 -58.95 -57.01 8.23
CA SER A 459 -59.29 -58.42 7.96
C SER A 459 -59.83 -59.19 9.18
N SER A 460 -59.93 -58.56 10.35
CA SER A 460 -60.45 -59.19 11.58
C SER A 460 -61.42 -58.29 12.34
N LYS A 461 -62.59 -58.00 11.74
CA LYS A 461 -63.88 -57.77 12.44
C LYS A 461 -64.96 -57.45 11.43
N SER A 462 -65.74 -58.47 11.07
CA SER A 462 -67.09 -58.31 10.55
C SER A 462 -68.07 -58.04 11.71
N SER A 463 -69.17 -57.34 11.39
CA SER A 463 -70.39 -57.16 12.18
C SER A 463 -70.37 -56.16 13.35
N ALA A 464 -70.84 -54.93 13.12
CA ALA A 464 -72.20 -54.47 13.53
C ALA A 464 -72.35 -52.92 13.49
N LYS A 465 -73.40 -52.49 12.77
CA LYS A 465 -74.22 -51.25 12.84
C LYS A 465 -73.63 -49.89 13.31
N THR A 466 -73.76 -48.93 12.38
CA THR A 466 -74.37 -47.59 12.51
C THR A 466 -74.01 -46.71 13.71
N SER A 467 -73.32 -45.58 13.46
CA SER A 467 -73.76 -44.21 13.80
C SER A 467 -72.58 -43.21 13.77
N SER A 468 -72.92 -41.98 13.39
CA SER A 468 -72.15 -40.73 13.27
C SER A 468 -70.94 -40.47 14.19
N SER A 469 -69.88 -39.86 13.62
CA SER A 469 -69.21 -38.71 14.27
C SER A 469 -68.36 -37.87 13.27
N PRO A 470 -68.59 -36.55 13.17
CA PRO A 470 -67.92 -35.63 12.24
C PRO A 470 -66.62 -35.05 12.80
N LEU A 471 -65.56 -35.86 12.94
CA LEU A 471 -64.24 -35.36 13.42
C LEU A 471 -63.03 -35.75 12.53
N TRP A 472 -63.22 -36.56 11.49
CA TRP A 472 -62.11 -37.00 10.62
C TRP A 472 -61.76 -36.05 9.47
N ASN A 473 -62.64 -35.10 9.12
CA ASN A 473 -62.39 -34.16 8.02
C ASN A 473 -61.64 -32.88 8.41
N LEU A 474 -61.29 -32.71 9.70
CA LEU A 474 -60.56 -31.52 10.16
C LEU A 474 -59.03 -31.71 10.12
N ALA A 475 -58.52 -32.93 10.36
CA ALA A 475 -57.09 -33.20 10.37
C ALA A 475 -56.43 -33.17 8.98
N ALA A 476 -57.20 -33.49 7.92
CA ALA A 476 -56.70 -33.46 6.54
C ALA A 476 -56.56 -32.03 5.96
N LYS A 477 -57.22 -31.02 6.58
CA LYS A 477 -57.18 -29.62 6.13
C LYS A 477 -56.14 -28.74 6.83
N VAL A 478 -55.53 -29.20 7.93
CA VAL A 478 -54.48 -28.45 8.64
C VAL A 478 -53.08 -28.76 8.08
N LEU A 479 -52.88 -29.94 7.47
CA LEU A 479 -51.57 -30.34 6.93
C LEU A 479 -51.24 -29.81 5.53
N THR A 480 -52.21 -29.20 4.84
CA THR A 480 -52.00 -28.64 3.48
C THR A 480 -51.85 -27.11 3.45
N SER A 481 -52.01 -26.41 4.58
CA SER A 481 -51.87 -24.93 4.63
C SER A 481 -50.52 -24.44 5.15
N VAL A 482 -49.70 -25.28 5.80
CA VAL A 482 -48.37 -24.88 6.31
C VAL A 482 -47.29 -24.93 5.21
N GLY A 483 -47.54 -25.62 4.10
CA GLY A 483 -46.59 -25.77 2.98
C GLY A 483 -46.57 -24.64 1.94
N ARG A 484 -47.35 -23.56 2.09
CA ARG A 484 -47.44 -22.49 1.07
C ARG A 484 -47.19 -21.06 1.57
N SER A 485 -46.88 -20.85 2.85
CA SER A 485 -46.64 -19.49 3.40
C SER A 485 -45.18 -19.06 3.49
N LEU A 486 -44.20 -19.90 3.11
CA LEU A 486 -42.78 -19.52 3.03
C LEU A 486 -42.30 -19.17 1.61
N GLY A 487 -43.14 -19.33 0.59
CA GLY A 487 -42.78 -19.13 -0.82
C GLY A 487 -43.11 -17.76 -1.43
N THR A 488 -43.79 -16.87 -0.71
CA THR A 488 -44.38 -15.65 -1.32
C THR A 488 -44.14 -14.38 -0.51
N ALA A 489 -42.97 -14.26 0.12
CA ALA A 489 -42.48 -12.99 0.67
C ALA A 489 -41.23 -12.46 -0.06
N LEU A 490 -40.66 -13.20 -1.02
CA LEU A 490 -39.43 -12.82 -1.72
C LEU A 490 -39.62 -12.21 -3.13
N ILE A 491 -40.83 -12.20 -3.70
CA ILE A 491 -41.04 -11.80 -5.11
C ILE A 491 -41.76 -10.45 -5.29
N ASN A 492 -42.27 -9.81 -4.23
CA ASN A 492 -43.00 -8.53 -4.34
C ASN A 492 -42.22 -7.27 -3.86
N LYS A 493 -40.91 -7.35 -3.62
CA LYS A 493 -40.07 -6.16 -3.33
C LYS A 493 -39.26 -5.64 -4.52
N LEU A 494 -39.39 -6.26 -5.70
CA LEU A 494 -38.67 -5.88 -6.92
C LEU A 494 -39.52 -5.13 -7.97
N THR A 495 -40.79 -4.80 -7.69
CA THR A 495 -41.61 -4.00 -8.61
C THR A 495 -42.53 -3.03 -7.88
N LYS A 496 -41.97 -1.91 -7.39
CA LYS A 496 -42.65 -0.60 -7.46
C LYS A 496 -41.69 0.54 -7.13
N LYS A 497 -41.28 1.24 -8.19
CA LYS A 497 -40.94 2.68 -8.15
C LYS A 497 -42.14 3.46 -7.61
N ARG A 498 -41.90 4.34 -6.66
CA ARG A 498 -42.19 5.77 -6.82
C ARG A 498 -41.05 6.57 -6.24
#